data_AF-A0A6G1DM02-F1
#
_entry.id   AF-A0A6G1DM02-F1
#
_cell.length_a   1.000
_cell.length_b   1.000
_cell.length_c   1.000
_cell.angle_alpha   90.00
_cell.angle_beta   90.00
_cell.angle_gamma   90.00
#
_symmetry.space_group_name_H-M   'P 1'
#
loop_
_entity.id
_entity.type
_entity.pdbx_description
1 polymer ?
#
loop_
_entity_poly.entity_id
_entity_poly.type
_entity_poly.pdbx_seq_one_letter_code
_entity_poly.pdbx_strand_id
1 'polypeptide(L)'
;MYIRSVSWHYPPVNMRGCLHWNVRTGRPLYTVLVFDTAAEEFRMMRGPCDYYQDTGLTGQLVGVQGTLGAWSHEVDDGVVALWLLQDYDDEALACTASASENSSA
;
A
#
# COMPACT_ATOMS: atom_id res chain seq x y z
N MET A 1 7.72 11.84 -14.11
CA MET A 1 7.44 10.54 -13.44
C MET A 1 6.38 9.84 -14.27
N TYR A 2 6.53 8.56 -14.60
CA TYR A 2 5.55 7.82 -15.41
C TYR A 2 5.07 6.58 -14.67
N ILE A 3 3.76 6.30 -14.74
CA ILE A 3 3.16 5.11 -14.16
C ILE A 3 3.46 3.94 -15.10
N ARG A 4 4.12 2.90 -14.61
CA ARG A 4 4.40 1.68 -15.39
C ARG A 4 3.22 0.73 -15.38
N SER A 5 2.51 0.66 -14.26
CA SER A 5 1.31 -0.16 -14.11
C SER A 5 0.50 0.33 -12.91
N VAL A 6 -0.81 0.28 -13.05
CA VAL A 6 -1.77 0.38 -11.95
C VAL A 6 -2.25 -1.05 -11.68
N SER A 7 -2.33 -1.46 -10.42
CA SER A 7 -2.87 -2.77 -10.06
C SER A 7 -4.39 -2.81 -10.25
N TRP A 8 -4.86 -2.87 -11.50
CA TRP A 8 -6.29 -2.92 -11.87
C TRP A 8 -7.02 -4.16 -11.35
N HIS A 9 -6.28 -5.18 -10.92
CA HIS A 9 -6.84 -6.41 -10.34
C HIS A 9 -7.44 -6.18 -8.95
N TYR A 10 -7.23 -5.02 -8.33
CA TYR A 10 -7.81 -4.67 -7.04
C TYR A 10 -8.59 -3.35 -7.15
N PRO A 11 -9.82 -3.30 -6.60
CA PRO A 11 -10.59 -2.06 -6.59
C PRO A 11 -9.87 -0.99 -5.76
N PRO A 12 -10.07 0.30 -6.07
CA PRO A 12 -9.52 1.37 -5.25
C PRO A 12 -10.04 1.29 -3.81
N VAL A 13 -9.19 1.66 -2.86
CA VAL A 13 -9.62 1.89 -1.49
C VAL A 13 -10.21 3.30 -1.39
N ASN A 14 -11.49 3.38 -1.03
CA ASN A 14 -12.10 4.65 -0.67
C ASN A 14 -11.78 4.99 0.78
N MET A 15 -11.18 6.15 1.00
CA MET A 15 -10.96 6.69 2.33
C MET A 15 -11.07 8.20 2.31
N ARG A 16 -11.87 8.77 3.21
CA ARG A 16 -12.07 10.23 3.37
C ARG A 16 -12.45 10.96 2.08
N GLY A 17 -13.19 10.31 1.18
CA GLY A 17 -13.56 10.91 -0.11
C GLY A 17 -12.45 10.85 -1.16
N CYS A 18 -11.39 10.10 -0.92
CA CYS A 18 -10.31 9.87 -1.87
C CYS A 18 -10.25 8.39 -2.28
N LEU A 19 -10.00 8.13 -3.56
CA LEU A 19 -9.75 6.78 -4.09
C LEU A 19 -8.24 6.53 -4.19
N HIS A 20 -7.79 5.38 -3.71
CA HIS A 20 -6.36 5.05 -3.61
C HIS A 20 -6.02 3.79 -4.40
N TRP A 21 -4.98 3.86 -5.22
CA TRP A 21 -4.42 2.71 -5.95
C TRP A 21 -2.93 2.56 -5.69
N ASN A 22 -2.48 1.32 -5.54
CA ASN A 22 -1.06 1.01 -5.65
C ASN A 22 -0.63 1.15 -7.11
N VAL A 23 0.44 1.92 -7.34
CA VAL A 23 1.02 2.10 -8.66
C VAL A 23 2.52 1.79 -8.67
N ARG A 24 2.97 1.07 -9.70
CA ARG A 24 4.40 0.83 -9.94
C ARG A 24 4.93 1.94 -10.81
N THR A 25 5.92 2.68 -10.31
CA THR A 25 6.47 3.89 -10.96
C THR A 25 7.91 3.70 -11.43
N GLY A 26 8.45 2.47 -11.35
CA GLY A 26 9.85 2.15 -11.66
C GLY A 26 10.85 2.72 -10.65
N ARG A 27 10.38 3.36 -9.57
CA ARG A 27 11.18 3.78 -8.42
C ARG A 27 11.25 2.66 -7.38
N PRO A 28 12.27 2.64 -6.51
CA PRO A 28 12.40 1.61 -5.48
C PRO A 28 11.26 1.65 -4.45
N LEU A 29 10.71 2.84 -4.18
CA LEU A 29 9.63 3.03 -3.22
C LEU A 29 8.26 2.86 -3.87
N TYR A 30 7.34 2.25 -3.14
CA TYR A 30 5.94 2.21 -3.56
C TYR A 30 5.35 3.62 -3.62
N THR A 31 4.43 3.81 -4.56
CA THR A 31 3.69 5.06 -4.68
C THR A 31 2.21 4.73 -4.73
N VAL A 32 1.42 5.56 -4.06
CA VAL A 32 -0.03 5.49 -4.07
C VAL A 32 -0.54 6.61 -4.98
N LEU A 33 -1.34 6.25 -5.98
CA LEU A 33 -2.12 7.23 -6.74
C LEU A 33 -3.38 7.53 -5.96
N VAL A 34 -3.66 8.80 -5.73
CA VAL A 34 -4.83 9.29 -5.03
C VAL A 34 -5.66 10.11 -6.00
N PHE A 35 -6.96 9.83 -6.08
CA PHE A 35 -7.94 10.69 -6.72
C PHE A 35 -8.84 11.30 -5.65
N ASP A 36 -8.72 12.61 -5.45
CA ASP A 36 -9.61 13.37 -4.58
C ASP A 36 -10.94 13.58 -5.32
N THR A 37 -12.02 12.98 -4.80
CA THR A 37 -13.32 13.05 -5.48
C THR A 37 -14.01 14.41 -5.32
N ALA A 38 -13.64 15.19 -4.30
CA ALA A 38 -14.20 16.51 -4.07
C ALA A 38 -13.51 17.58 -4.93
N ALA A 39 -12.17 17.51 -5.03
CA ALA A 39 -11.39 18.40 -5.89
C ALA A 39 -11.34 17.94 -7.35
N GLU A 40 -11.73 16.69 -7.64
CA GLU A 40 -11.61 16.04 -8.95
C GLU A 40 -10.16 16.00 -9.48
N GLU A 41 -9.19 15.85 -8.57
CA GLU A 41 -7.76 15.93 -8.89
C GLU A 41 -6.99 14.65 -8.52
N PHE A 42 -5.94 14.38 -9.30
CA PHE A 42 -5.01 13.30 -9.02
C PHE A 42 -3.76 13.83 -8.32
N ARG A 43 -3.34 13.15 -7.26
CA ARG A 43 -2.05 13.38 -6.60
C ARG A 43 -1.33 12.08 -6.33
N MET A 44 -0.01 12.17 -6.17
CA MET A 44 0.83 11.04 -5.79
C MET A 44 1.17 11.15 -4.31
N MET A 45 1.00 10.04 -3.59
CA MET A 45 1.33 9.89 -2.17
C MET A 45 2.45 8.86 -2.03
N ARG A 46 3.35 9.09 -1.07
CA ARG A 46 4.44 8.14 -0.81
C ARG A 46 3.91 6.87 -0.17
N GLY A 47 4.32 5.71 -0.68
CA GLY A 47 4.02 4.41 -0.08
C GLY A 47 4.98 4.05 1.06
N PRO A 48 4.78 2.90 1.73
CA PRO A 48 5.52 2.56 2.94
C PRO A 48 7.02 2.45 2.67
N CYS A 49 7.82 2.94 3.62
CA CYS A 49 9.25 3.22 3.45
C CYS A 49 10.14 2.00 3.19
N ASP A 50 9.69 0.79 3.51
CA ASP A 50 10.54 -0.42 3.44
C ASP A 50 10.04 -1.45 2.43
N TYR A 51 9.01 -1.11 1.65
CA TYR A 51 8.48 -2.02 0.66
C TYR A 51 9.31 -1.90 -0.64
N TYR A 52 10.23 -2.84 -0.86
CA TYR A 52 11.05 -2.89 -2.07
C TYR A 52 10.25 -3.51 -3.22
N GLN A 53 10.11 -2.76 -4.33
CA GLN A 53 9.41 -3.23 -5.55
C GLN A 53 10.09 -4.40 -6.30
N ASP A 54 11.23 -4.88 -5.80
CA ASP A 54 12.11 -5.87 -6.45
C ASP A 54 11.96 -7.28 -5.88
N THR A 55 11.21 -7.43 -4.80
CA THR A 55 10.86 -8.74 -4.24
C THR A 55 9.53 -9.17 -4.88
N GLY A 56 9.34 -10.46 -5.16
CA GLY A 56 8.11 -11.01 -5.75
C GLY A 56 6.83 -10.83 -4.92
N LEU A 57 6.85 -9.91 -3.96
CA LEU A 57 5.77 -9.55 -3.07
C LEU A 57 4.64 -8.86 -3.84
N THR A 58 3.45 -9.46 -3.76
CA THR A 58 2.23 -8.83 -4.25
C THR A 58 1.68 -7.94 -3.14
N GLY A 59 1.74 -6.62 -3.37
CA GLY A 59 1.33 -5.63 -2.37
C GLY A 59 -0.04 -5.03 -2.70
N GLN A 60 -0.97 -5.03 -1.75
CA GLN A 60 -2.32 -4.51 -1.94
C GLN A 60 -2.65 -3.44 -0.90
N LEU A 61 -3.38 -2.40 -1.33
CA LEU A 61 -3.98 -1.43 -0.40
C LEU A 61 -5.26 -2.02 0.21
N VAL A 62 -5.49 -1.69 1.48
CA VAL A 62 -6.68 -2.10 2.22
C VAL A 62 -7.16 -0.94 3.10
N GLY A 63 -8.45 -0.82 3.34
CA GLY A 63 -8.99 0.08 4.36
C GLY A 63 -9.16 -0.66 5.69
N VAL A 64 -8.56 -0.14 6.76
CA VAL A 64 -8.64 -0.71 8.11
C VAL A 64 -9.14 0.34 9.08
N GLN A 65 -10.37 0.19 9.59
CA GLN A 65 -10.95 1.07 10.63
C GLN A 65 -10.82 2.59 10.35
N GLY A 66 -10.96 3.01 9.08
CA GLY A 66 -10.84 4.43 8.69
C GLY A 66 -9.40 4.89 8.40
N THR A 67 -8.45 3.96 8.43
CA THR A 67 -7.04 4.15 8.10
C THR A 67 -6.69 3.39 6.81
N LEU A 68 -5.83 3.98 5.98
CA LEU A 68 -5.29 3.31 4.80
C LEU A 68 -4.18 2.36 5.24
N GLY A 69 -4.27 1.12 4.81
CA GLY A 69 -3.22 0.14 5.01
C GLY A 69 -2.65 -0.37 3.69
N ALA A 70 -1.48 -0.95 3.76
CA ALA A 70 -0.91 -1.78 2.73
C ALA A 70 -0.48 -3.09 3.35
N TRP A 71 -0.62 -4.20 2.64
CA TRP A 71 -0.04 -5.46 3.08
C TRP A 71 0.71 -6.13 1.93
N SER A 72 1.67 -6.97 2.28
CA SER A 72 2.39 -7.81 1.34
C SER A 72 2.55 -9.21 1.89
N HIS A 73 2.58 -10.18 0.99
CA HIS A 73 2.81 -11.58 1.33
C HIS A 73 4.07 -12.10 0.64
N GLU A 74 5.00 -12.63 1.44
CA GLU A 74 6.13 -13.41 0.96
C GLU A 74 5.71 -14.87 0.85
N VAL A 75 5.69 -15.39 -0.39
CA VAL A 75 5.21 -16.76 -0.67
C VAL A 75 6.08 -17.83 -0.01
N ASP A 76 7.38 -17.59 0.09
CA ASP A 76 8.34 -18.57 0.59
C ASP A 76 8.39 -18.62 2.12
N ASP A 77 8.33 -17.46 2.78
CA ASP A 77 8.48 -17.35 4.23
C ASP A 77 7.15 -17.21 5.00
N GLY A 78 6.02 -17.10 4.28
CA GLY A 78 4.70 -16.91 4.89
C GLY A 78 4.56 -15.59 5.66
N VAL A 79 5.47 -14.64 5.45
CA VAL A 79 5.49 -13.37 6.15
C VAL A 79 4.43 -12.45 5.55
N VAL A 80 3.50 -12.03 6.40
CA VAL A 80 2.57 -10.93 6.10
C VAL A 80 3.05 -9.68 6.82
N ALA A 81 3.54 -8.73 6.04
CA ALA A 81 3.82 -7.39 6.55
C ALA A 81 2.57 -6.52 6.33
N LEU A 82 2.15 -5.80 7.37
CA LEU A 82 1.05 -4.83 7.32
C LEU A 82 1.58 -3.45 7.69
N TRP A 83 1.27 -2.46 6.88
CA TRP A 83 1.55 -1.05 7.12
C TRP A 83 0.25 -0.29 7.28
N LEU A 84 0.17 0.60 8.27
CA LEU A 84 -0.99 1.45 8.52
C LEU A 84 -0.59 2.92 8.48
N LEU A 85 -1.36 3.73 7.75
CA LEU A 85 -1.08 5.15 7.56
C LEU A 85 -1.52 5.92 8.81
N GLN A 86 -0.57 6.28 9.68
CA GLN A 86 -0.91 6.90 10.96
C GLN A 86 -1.48 8.30 10.78
N ASP A 87 -0.86 9.08 9.89
CA ASP A 87 -1.31 10.40 9.52
C ASP A 87 -1.45 10.47 8.01
N TYR A 88 -2.67 10.78 7.56
CA TYR A 88 -2.99 10.86 6.14
C TYR A 88 -2.35 12.07 5.47
N ASP A 89 -2.21 13.17 6.21
CA ASP A 89 -1.75 14.45 5.70
C ASP A 89 -0.22 14.50 5.69
N ASP A 90 0.42 13.91 6.71
CA ASP A 90 1.88 13.73 6.76
C ASP A 90 2.38 12.52 5.93
N GLU A 91 1.46 11.75 5.33
CA GLU A 91 1.74 10.58 4.48
C GLU A 91 2.66 9.53 5.13
N ALA A 92 2.62 9.43 6.46
CA ALA A 92 3.54 8.61 7.25
C ALA A 92 2.92 7.24 7.61
N LEU A 93 3.47 6.17 7.03
CA LEU A 93 3.08 4.79 7.31
C LEU A 93 3.88 4.22 8.48
N ALA A 94 3.20 3.58 9.43
CA ALA A 94 3.82 2.78 10.47
C ALA A 94 3.84 1.30 10.11
N CYS A 95 4.99 0.66 10.37
CA CYS A 95 5.20 -0.75 10.12
C CYS A 95 4.69 -1.59 11.30
N THR A 96 3.83 -2.58 11.01
CA THR A 96 3.48 -3.64 11.94
C THR A 96 3.66 -4.98 11.23
N ALA A 97 4.79 -5.65 11.48
CA ALA A 97 5.02 -6.99 10.96
C ALA A 97 4.43 -8.01 11.93
N SER A 98 3.59 -8.92 11.43
CA SER A 98 3.12 -10.08 12.19
C SER A 98 3.61 -11.32 11.45
N ALA A 99 4.64 -11.98 11.99
CA ALA A 99 4.98 -13.33 11.56
C ALA A 99 4.03 -14.30 12.26
N SER A 100 3.26 -15.08 11.50
CA SER A 100 2.62 -16.25 12.08
C SER A 100 3.72 -17.30 12.29
N GLU A 101 4.15 -17.50 13.53
CA GLU A 101 4.96 -18.66 13.88
C GLU A 101 4.12 -19.92 13.65
N ASN A 102 4.43 -20.67 12.60
CA ASN A 102 3.91 -22.02 12.45
C ASN A 102 4.48 -22.87 13.59
N SER A 103 3.75 -23.00 14.69
CA SER A 103 4.04 -24.02 15.70
C SER A 103 3.69 -25.39 15.11
N SER A 104 4.66 -26.05 14.50
CA SER A 104 4.59 -27.47 14.20
C SER A 104 4.64 -28.23 15.53
N ALA A 105 3.52 -28.83 15.90
CA ALA A 105 3.42 -29.80 17.00
C ALA A 105 3.99 -31.17 16.60
#